data_AF-A0A835RV18-F1
#
_entry.id   AF-A0A835RV18-F1
#
_cell.length_a   1.000
_cell.length_b   1.000
_cell.length_c   1.000
_cell.angle_alpha   90.00
_cell.angle_beta   90.00
_cell.angle_gamma   90.00
#
_symmetry.space_group_name_H-M   'P 1'
#
loop_
_entity.id
_entity.type
_entity.pdbx_description
1 polymer ?
#
loop_
_entity_poly.entity_id
_entity_poly.type
_entity_poly.pdbx_seq_one_letter_code
_entity_poly.pdbx_strand_id
1 'polypeptide(L)'
;MDFDPDQFESFAAVADGANKLLMLVLAAVIKAGATREHEILAEIRDAVLTFIQRLEARKVMDTMLVSRVRILYIRSLLARSPELQSIKVSPVECFLEKANTGRSRSSSRGNSPGRSPVHFDSSGSNALVAEHIQGFKVHIKQEKKSKLSSIVLKLRGIDQETWRQHVTGGKLREITEDAKAFAVGNKALAALFVHTPAGELQRQIRSWLAENFDFLSVSGSDAVGGTSGQLELLSTAIMDGWMAGLGAAQLPNTDALGQLLSDYTKRVYTSQMQHLKDIAGTLAMEEAEDPAHVNKLRSALESVDHKRRKILRQMKSDMALMMKSGGSPIHTPSTAAEDARLASLISLDEILNQVKEIMREASLSPLKKLRKEKLLASLDALSERMPSLLEIDHPCAQRQILKARRDIESMSEEETHPSGETRFLPSSAARSEVNQWNVLQFNTGSTPPFIIKCGANSNSELVIKADARVQEPKGGEIVRTLPPPSALTDMNYEEIKQAFDQLPEAVCLLALARTAEGTRARYSRLYRTLAMKVPSLRDSVVELEKGV
;
A
#
# COMPACT_ATOMS: atom_id res chain seq x y z
N MET A 1 18.20 -15.04 13.54
CA MET A 1 18.07 -15.81 14.79
C MET A 1 16.75 -15.39 15.39
N ASP A 2 15.77 -16.30 15.46
CA ASP A 2 14.48 -16.01 16.09
C ASP A 2 14.65 -16.00 17.62
N PHE A 3 14.14 -14.97 18.29
CA PHE A 3 14.13 -14.90 19.75
C PHE A 3 13.12 -15.90 20.30
N ASP A 4 13.60 -16.90 21.03
CA ASP A 4 12.79 -17.93 21.66
C ASP A 4 12.76 -17.73 23.19
N PRO A 5 11.63 -17.30 23.77
CA PRO A 5 11.54 -17.05 25.20
C PRO A 5 11.64 -18.33 26.06
N ASP A 6 11.49 -19.52 25.46
CA ASP A 6 11.57 -20.80 26.17
C ASP A 6 13.03 -21.29 26.33
N GLN A 7 13.98 -20.66 25.64
CA GLN A 7 15.42 -20.92 25.80
C GLN A 7 16.05 -20.20 27.00
N PHE A 8 15.28 -19.37 27.71
CA PHE A 8 15.76 -18.60 28.85
C PHE A 8 15.22 -19.19 30.16
N GLU A 9 16.11 -19.41 31.13
CA GLU A 9 15.78 -20.06 32.40
C GLU A 9 14.99 -19.17 33.38
N SER A 10 15.04 -17.84 33.23
CA SER A 10 14.42 -16.90 34.18
C SER A 10 13.60 -15.80 33.50
N PHE A 11 12.54 -15.37 34.19
CA PHE A 11 11.70 -14.23 33.78
C PHE A 11 12.51 -12.96 33.53
N ALA A 12 13.51 -12.69 34.38
CA ALA A 12 14.38 -11.53 34.25
C ALA A 12 15.24 -11.59 32.97
N ALA A 13 15.77 -12.76 32.62
CA ALA A 13 16.55 -12.94 31.39
C ALA A 13 15.68 -12.76 30.13
N VAL A 14 14.45 -13.29 30.14
CA VAL A 14 13.48 -13.06 29.05
C VAL A 14 13.17 -11.57 28.91
N ALA A 15 12.90 -10.88 30.03
CA ALA A 15 12.60 -9.45 30.03
C ALA A 15 13.78 -8.61 29.52
N ASP A 16 15.00 -8.86 30.00
CA ASP A 16 16.20 -8.16 29.55
C ASP A 16 16.45 -8.35 28.05
N GLY A 17 16.38 -9.59 27.56
CA GLY A 17 16.51 -9.89 26.13
C GLY A 17 15.44 -9.21 25.28
N ALA A 18 14.18 -9.29 25.70
CA ALA A 18 13.07 -8.70 24.96
C ALA A 18 13.16 -7.17 24.87
N ASN A 19 13.48 -6.51 25.98
CA ASN A 19 13.59 -5.05 26.04
C ASN A 19 14.82 -4.54 25.28
N LYS A 20 15.94 -5.27 25.29
CA LYS A 20 17.10 -4.97 24.43
C LYS A 20 16.74 -5.02 22.94
N LEU A 21 15.97 -6.01 22.51
CA LEU A 21 15.50 -6.10 21.12
C LEU A 21 14.59 -4.93 20.74
N LEU A 22 13.63 -4.55 21.60
CA LEU A 22 12.79 -3.36 21.36
C LEU A 22 13.62 -2.07 21.28
N MET A 23 14.63 -1.91 22.15
CA MET A 23 15.55 -0.78 22.07
C MET A 23 16.37 -0.78 20.77
N LEU A 24 16.83 -1.94 20.30
CA LEU A 24 17.54 -2.05 19.02
C LEU A 24 16.66 -1.64 17.84
N VAL A 25 15.38 -2.02 17.86
CA VAL A 25 14.39 -1.56 16.86
C VAL A 25 14.29 -0.03 16.87
N LEU A 26 14.10 0.59 18.05
CA LEU A 26 14.04 2.05 18.17
C LEU A 26 15.34 2.72 17.69
N ALA A 27 16.50 2.20 18.12
CA ALA A 27 17.79 2.73 17.75
C ALA A 27 18.05 2.63 16.24
N ALA A 28 17.68 1.52 15.60
CA ALA A 28 17.81 1.33 14.16
C ALA A 28 16.97 2.34 13.38
N VAL A 29 15.70 2.54 13.79
CA VAL A 29 14.79 3.49 13.15
C VAL A 29 15.29 4.94 13.33
N ILE A 30 15.68 5.31 14.54
CA ILE A 30 16.24 6.64 14.84
C ILE A 30 17.51 6.89 14.02
N LYS A 31 18.42 5.92 13.98
CA LYS A 31 19.70 6.03 13.25
C LYS A 31 19.50 6.17 11.74
N ALA A 32 18.46 5.55 11.19
CA ALA A 32 18.14 5.66 9.78
C ALA A 32 17.60 7.04 9.38
N GLY A 33 17.05 7.78 10.35
CA GLY A 33 16.52 9.12 10.15
C GLY A 33 15.26 9.15 9.29
N ALA A 34 14.71 10.36 9.13
CA ALA A 34 13.42 10.56 8.47
C ALA A 34 13.38 10.08 7.00
N THR A 35 14.52 10.01 6.32
CA THR A 35 14.59 9.58 4.92
C THR A 35 14.39 8.09 4.73
N ARG A 36 14.71 7.27 5.75
CA ARG A 36 14.73 5.81 5.63
C ARG A 36 13.95 5.08 6.73
N GLU A 37 13.42 5.81 7.72
CA GLU A 37 12.57 5.27 8.78
C GLU A 37 11.44 4.37 8.25
N HIS A 38 10.72 4.83 7.21
CA HIS A 38 9.60 4.06 6.64
C HIS A 38 10.04 2.74 5.97
N GLU A 39 11.22 2.71 5.34
CA GLU A 39 11.76 1.49 4.72
C GLU A 39 12.11 0.47 5.79
N ILE A 40 12.82 0.89 6.84
CA ILE A 40 13.20 0.00 7.94
C ILE A 40 11.97 -0.54 8.65
N LEU A 41 11.01 0.33 8.98
CA LEU A 41 9.76 -0.10 9.61
C LEU A 41 9.01 -1.09 8.71
N ALA A 42 8.99 -0.90 7.38
CA ALA A 42 8.36 -1.86 6.48
C ALA A 42 9.10 -3.21 6.45
N GLU A 43 10.43 -3.21 6.46
CA GLU A 43 11.28 -4.41 6.39
C GLU A 43 11.13 -5.30 7.64
N ILE A 44 11.09 -4.71 8.83
CA ILE A 44 11.04 -5.45 10.09
C ILE A 44 9.62 -5.61 10.67
N ARG A 45 8.60 -5.10 9.98
CA ARG A 45 7.21 -5.02 10.46
C ARG A 45 6.69 -6.36 11.00
N ASP A 46 6.70 -7.38 10.16
CA ASP A 46 6.05 -8.66 10.47
C ASP A 46 6.78 -9.37 11.61
N ALA A 47 8.11 -9.28 11.65
CA ALA A 47 8.93 -9.82 12.73
C ALA A 47 8.65 -9.13 14.07
N VAL A 48 8.62 -7.79 14.10
CA VAL A 48 8.39 -7.01 15.32
C VAL A 48 6.97 -7.17 15.84
N LEU A 49 5.95 -7.11 14.98
CA LEU A 49 4.57 -7.27 15.41
C LEU A 49 4.30 -8.68 15.95
N THR A 50 4.82 -9.71 15.26
CA THR A 50 4.75 -11.09 15.75
C THR A 50 5.47 -11.26 17.08
N PHE A 51 6.67 -10.66 17.22
CA PHE A 51 7.44 -10.69 18.46
C PHE A 51 6.67 -10.08 19.63
N ILE A 52 6.10 -8.88 19.46
CA ILE A 52 5.27 -8.23 20.48
C ILE A 52 4.07 -9.11 20.82
N GLN A 53 3.32 -9.58 19.82
CA GLN A 53 2.12 -10.41 20.00
C GLN A 53 2.42 -11.71 20.78
N ARG A 54 3.57 -12.36 20.54
CA ARG A 54 4.00 -13.56 21.27
C ARG A 54 4.31 -13.27 22.74
N LEU A 55 4.93 -12.12 23.04
CA LEU A 55 5.38 -11.77 24.39
C LEU A 55 4.32 -11.06 25.25
N GLU A 56 3.24 -10.54 24.65
CA GLU A 56 2.13 -9.89 25.36
C GLU A 56 1.58 -10.72 26.53
N ALA A 57 1.43 -12.03 26.33
CA ALA A 57 0.90 -12.93 27.36
C ALA A 57 1.87 -13.15 28.53
N ARG A 58 3.17 -12.94 28.31
CA ARG A 58 4.23 -13.15 29.31
C ARG A 58 4.47 -11.93 30.20
N LYS A 59 3.99 -10.73 29.82
CA LYS A 59 4.17 -9.47 30.57
C LYS A 59 5.64 -9.14 30.91
N VAL A 60 6.57 -9.51 30.02
CA VAL A 60 8.03 -9.32 30.17
C VAL A 60 8.56 -8.04 29.51
N MET A 61 7.74 -7.40 28.66
CA MET A 61 8.13 -6.20 27.92
C MET A 61 7.84 -4.94 28.73
N ASP A 62 8.75 -3.97 28.64
CA ASP A 62 8.53 -2.59 29.07
C ASP A 62 7.44 -1.96 28.18
N THR A 63 6.34 -1.55 28.81
CA THR A 63 5.18 -1.05 28.09
C THR A 63 5.42 0.32 27.45
N MET A 64 6.35 1.15 27.96
CA MET A 64 6.74 2.37 27.27
C MET A 64 7.53 2.07 25.99
N LEU A 65 8.41 1.07 26.00
CA LEU A 65 9.12 0.65 24.80
C LEU A 65 8.14 0.13 23.74
N VAL A 66 7.18 -0.70 24.15
CA VAL A 66 6.09 -1.16 23.28
C VAL A 66 5.34 0.03 22.68
N SER A 67 4.95 1.01 23.51
CA SER A 67 4.26 2.22 23.03
C SER A 67 5.07 3.00 22.01
N ARG A 68 6.37 3.24 22.28
CA ARG A 68 7.25 3.97 21.35
C ARG A 68 7.34 3.25 20.01
N VAL A 69 7.54 1.94 20.03
CA VAL A 69 7.61 1.12 18.81
C VAL A 69 6.29 1.17 18.03
N ARG A 70 5.15 0.99 18.70
CA ARG A 70 3.84 1.04 18.02
C ARG A 70 3.51 2.42 17.47
N ILE A 71 3.85 3.49 18.18
CA ILE A 71 3.68 4.87 17.69
C ILE A 71 4.45 5.09 16.39
N LEU A 72 5.68 4.55 16.25
CA LEU A 72 6.45 4.64 14.99
C LEU A 72 5.70 3.95 13.83
N TYR A 73 5.18 2.74 14.05
CA TYR A 73 4.39 2.04 13.03
C TYR A 73 3.12 2.81 12.64
N ILE A 74 2.39 3.32 13.62
CA ILE A 74 1.14 4.07 13.35
C ILE A 74 1.47 5.37 12.63
N ARG A 75 2.50 6.11 13.05
CA ARG A 75 2.91 7.35 12.37
C ARG A 75 3.42 7.10 10.96
N SER A 76 4.14 6.00 10.73
CA SER A 76 4.53 5.55 9.40
C SER A 76 3.31 5.26 8.51
N LEU A 77 2.26 4.67 9.07
CA LEU A 77 0.98 4.47 8.38
C LEU A 77 0.26 5.80 8.08
N LEU A 78 0.21 6.72 9.06
CA LEU A 78 -0.39 8.06 8.91
C LEU A 78 0.28 8.88 7.80
N ALA A 79 1.61 8.86 7.72
CA ALA A 79 2.37 9.60 6.73
C ALA A 79 2.06 9.15 5.29
N ARG A 80 1.65 7.89 5.10
CA ARG A 80 1.44 7.26 3.80
C ARG A 80 -0.03 7.16 3.38
N SER A 81 -0.96 7.47 4.29
CA SER A 81 -2.38 7.19 4.11
C SER A 81 -3.21 8.47 4.31
N PRO A 82 -3.61 9.17 3.22
CA PRO A 82 -4.35 10.43 3.32
C PRO A 82 -5.70 10.28 4.04
N GLU A 83 -6.35 9.13 3.92
CA GLU A 83 -7.61 8.82 4.62
C GLU A 83 -7.49 8.88 6.14
N LEU A 84 -6.29 8.68 6.70
CA LEU A 84 -6.06 8.77 8.14
C LEU A 84 -5.70 10.19 8.60
N GLN A 85 -5.17 11.03 7.70
CA GLN A 85 -4.82 12.43 8.02
C GLN A 85 -6.07 13.29 8.29
N SER A 86 -7.21 12.89 7.73
CA SER A 86 -8.50 13.55 7.95
C SER A 86 -9.16 13.26 9.32
N ILE A 87 -8.57 12.36 10.13
CA ILE A 87 -9.13 11.96 11.42
C ILE A 87 -9.00 13.12 12.40
N LYS A 88 -10.15 13.62 12.88
CA LYS A 88 -10.21 14.58 13.98
C LYS A 88 -9.96 13.87 15.30
N VAL A 89 -9.04 14.40 16.09
CA VAL A 89 -8.68 13.88 17.41
C VAL A 89 -9.10 14.87 18.48
N SER A 90 -9.62 14.36 19.59
CA SER A 90 -9.97 15.18 20.76
C SER A 90 -8.72 15.87 21.31
N PRO A 91 -8.80 17.15 21.70
CA PRO A 91 -7.65 17.88 22.22
C PRO A 91 -7.30 17.38 23.64
N VAL A 92 -6.10 17.70 24.13
CA VAL A 92 -5.56 17.12 25.37
C VAL A 92 -6.43 17.42 26.60
N GLU A 93 -7.11 18.56 26.61
CA GLU A 93 -7.91 19.03 27.75
C GLU A 93 -9.10 18.11 28.00
N CYS A 94 -9.62 17.44 26.97
CA CYS A 94 -10.67 16.44 27.11
C CYS A 94 -10.22 15.20 27.91
N PHE A 95 -8.91 14.99 28.07
CA PHE A 95 -8.34 13.88 28.82
C PHE A 95 -7.86 14.28 30.21
N LEU A 96 -8.05 15.53 30.65
CA LEU A 96 -7.57 16.03 31.94
C LEU A 96 -8.73 16.61 32.76
N GLU A 97 -8.85 16.18 34.01
CA GLU A 97 -9.90 16.61 34.93
C GLU A 97 -9.32 17.08 36.27
N LYS A 98 -9.91 18.14 36.83
CA LYS A 98 -9.58 18.60 38.19
C LYS A 98 -10.39 17.82 39.23
N ALA A 99 -9.69 17.06 40.07
CA ALA A 99 -10.26 16.15 41.07
C ALA A 99 -11.31 16.72 42.05
N ASN A 100 -11.36 18.04 42.27
CA ASN A 100 -12.24 18.70 43.24
C ASN A 100 -13.47 19.39 42.62
N THR A 101 -13.73 19.19 41.33
CA THR A 101 -15.01 19.60 40.74
C THR A 101 -16.06 18.56 41.12
N GLY A 102 -16.69 18.78 42.28
CA GLY A 102 -17.86 18.00 42.68
C GLY A 102 -18.87 17.98 41.54
N ARG A 103 -19.35 16.78 41.22
CA ARG A 103 -20.53 16.45 40.40
C ARG A 103 -21.49 17.64 40.26
N SER A 104 -21.28 18.50 39.26
CA SER A 104 -22.33 19.39 38.82
C SER A 104 -23.28 18.55 37.99
N ARG A 105 -24.29 18.00 38.67
CA ARG A 105 -25.53 17.58 38.01
C ARG A 105 -26.08 18.79 37.26
N SER A 106 -25.76 18.91 35.97
CA SER A 106 -26.57 19.73 35.06
C SER A 106 -27.81 18.92 34.68
N SER A 107 -28.71 18.76 35.64
CA SER A 107 -30.12 18.45 35.40
C SER A 107 -30.93 19.71 35.67
N SER A 108 -31.55 20.22 34.61
CA SER A 108 -32.71 21.12 34.59
C SER A 108 -32.63 22.47 35.33
N ARG A 109 -32.48 23.56 34.57
CA ARG A 109 -33.47 24.65 34.48
C ARG A 109 -32.97 25.78 33.58
N GLY A 110 -33.64 25.97 32.45
CA GLY A 110 -33.39 27.07 31.53
C GLY A 110 -34.11 26.90 30.18
N ASN A 111 -35.42 26.65 30.21
CA ASN A 111 -36.24 26.84 29.01
C ASN A 111 -36.21 28.33 28.64
N SER A 112 -35.58 28.67 27.52
CA SER A 112 -35.84 29.89 26.77
C SER A 112 -36.30 29.47 25.37
N PRO A 113 -37.54 29.80 24.95
CA PRO A 113 -38.05 29.46 23.64
C PRO A 113 -37.55 30.51 22.64
N GLY A 114 -36.79 30.09 21.64
CA GLY A 114 -36.46 30.98 20.52
C GLY A 114 -35.03 30.93 20.03
N ARG A 115 -34.51 29.73 19.75
CA ARG A 115 -33.50 29.52 18.72
C ARG A 115 -33.57 28.07 18.28
N SER A 116 -34.03 27.87 17.05
CA SER A 116 -34.16 26.58 16.38
C SER A 116 -32.82 25.82 16.46
N PRO A 117 -32.81 24.51 16.76
CA PRO A 117 -31.60 23.72 16.64
C PRO A 117 -31.23 23.68 15.16
N VAL A 118 -30.05 24.19 14.82
CA VAL A 118 -29.42 23.89 13.54
C VAL A 118 -29.18 22.39 13.56
N HIS A 119 -30.00 21.66 12.82
CA HIS A 119 -29.83 20.25 12.51
C HIS A 119 -28.48 20.13 11.79
N PHE A 120 -27.42 19.78 12.53
CA PHE A 120 -26.24 19.21 11.89
C PHE A 120 -26.64 17.81 11.48
N ASP A 121 -26.73 17.60 10.17
CA ASP A 121 -27.08 16.34 9.54
C ASP A 121 -26.25 15.19 10.13
N SER A 122 -26.95 14.30 10.82
CA SER A 122 -26.49 12.95 11.08
C SER A 122 -26.63 12.17 9.78
N SER A 123 -25.68 12.34 8.87
CA SER A 123 -25.50 11.49 7.69
C SER A 123 -24.02 11.47 7.33
N GLY A 124 -23.32 10.42 7.77
CA GLY A 124 -21.92 10.19 7.40
C GLY A 124 -21.07 9.69 8.57
N SER A 125 -21.03 8.37 8.72
CA SER A 125 -20.11 7.59 9.54
C SER A 125 -18.64 8.11 9.46
N ASN A 126 -18.26 9.04 10.34
CA ASN A 126 -16.87 9.51 10.47
C ASN A 126 -16.39 9.78 11.91
N ALA A 127 -17.28 9.67 12.92
CA ALA A 127 -16.93 9.87 14.31
C ALA A 127 -16.62 8.55 15.02
N LEU A 128 -15.38 8.06 14.91
CA LEU A 128 -14.90 6.91 15.71
C LEU A 128 -14.57 7.28 17.17
N VAL A 129 -14.64 8.58 17.54
CA VAL A 129 -14.09 9.09 18.81
C VAL A 129 -15.01 10.12 19.48
N ALA A 130 -16.34 10.00 19.31
CA ALA A 130 -17.31 10.83 20.03
C ALA A 130 -17.95 10.05 21.20
N GLU A 131 -17.13 9.32 21.95
CA GLU A 131 -17.54 8.74 23.23
C GLU A 131 -17.29 9.78 24.33
N HIS A 132 -18.16 9.86 25.34
CA HIS A 132 -17.98 10.79 26.45
C HIS A 132 -16.67 10.41 27.19
N ILE A 133 -15.59 11.15 26.93
CA ILE A 133 -14.28 10.86 27.52
C ILE A 133 -14.34 11.28 28.98
N GLN A 134 -14.36 10.30 29.88
CA GLN A 134 -14.03 10.55 31.27
C GLN A 134 -12.54 10.91 31.33
N GLY A 135 -12.20 12.08 31.84
CA GLY A 135 -10.82 12.56 31.88
C GLY A 135 -10.02 12.00 33.06
N PHE A 136 -8.70 12.09 32.94
CA PHE A 136 -7.75 11.72 33.98
C PHE A 136 -7.81 12.72 35.12
N LYS A 137 -8.16 12.25 36.33
CA LYS A 137 -8.27 13.11 37.50
C LYS A 137 -6.89 13.43 38.08
N VAL A 138 -6.51 14.70 37.96
CA VAL A 138 -5.23 15.19 38.47
C VAL A 138 -5.40 15.62 39.93
N HIS A 139 -4.93 14.78 40.85
CA HIS A 139 -5.03 14.98 42.31
C HIS A 139 -3.83 15.75 42.88
N ILE A 140 -3.72 17.05 42.57
CA ILE A 140 -2.66 17.89 43.14
C ILE A 140 -3.22 18.77 44.27
N LYS A 141 -3.01 18.33 45.52
CA LYS A 141 -3.26 19.16 46.72
C LYS A 141 -2.04 20.01 47.07
N GLN A 142 -2.29 21.28 47.42
CA GLN A 142 -1.37 22.10 48.20
C GLN A 142 -1.38 21.56 49.65
N GLU A 143 -0.25 21.15 50.19
CA GLU A 143 -0.19 20.75 51.61
C GLU A 143 -0.49 21.98 52.49
N LYS A 144 -1.67 21.97 53.12
CA LYS A 144 -2.01 22.97 54.14
C LYS A 144 -1.20 22.67 55.39
N LYS A 145 -0.43 23.67 55.84
CA LYS A 145 0.39 23.66 57.06
C LYS A 145 -0.38 23.03 58.23
N SER A 146 0.02 21.83 58.67
CA SER A 146 -0.38 21.32 59.98
C SER A 146 0.51 21.98 61.03
N LYS A 147 -0.08 22.64 62.02
CA LYS A 147 0.69 23.32 63.09
C LYS A 147 1.62 22.34 63.82
N LEU A 148 1.23 21.07 63.91
CA LEU A 148 2.00 19.99 64.54
C LEU A 148 3.23 19.56 63.70
N SER A 149 3.12 19.51 62.36
CA SER A 149 4.27 19.16 61.51
C SER A 149 5.37 20.22 61.56
N SER A 150 5.00 21.50 61.73
CA SER A 150 5.96 22.60 61.86
C SER A 150 6.80 22.54 63.14
N ILE A 151 6.25 21.97 64.22
CA ILE A 151 6.93 21.85 65.51
C ILE A 151 7.89 20.65 65.50
N VAL A 152 7.46 19.53 64.93
CA VAL A 152 8.29 18.32 64.80
C VAL A 152 9.49 18.54 63.86
N LEU A 153 9.31 19.30 62.77
CA LEU A 153 10.41 19.65 61.85
C LEU A 153 11.45 20.58 62.50
N LYS A 154 11.00 21.53 63.33
CA LYS A 154 11.89 22.41 64.12
C LYS A 154 12.68 21.64 65.19
N LEU A 155 12.08 20.63 65.81
CA LEU A 155 12.74 19.76 66.80
C LEU A 155 13.80 18.83 66.18
N ARG A 156 13.71 18.53 64.88
CA ARG A 156 14.66 17.67 64.15
C ARG A 156 15.74 18.46 63.39
N GLY A 157 15.77 19.79 63.50
CA GLY A 157 16.77 20.63 62.83
C GLY A 157 16.66 20.66 61.30
N ILE A 158 15.50 20.29 60.74
CA ILE A 158 15.27 20.30 59.29
C ILE A 158 14.72 21.67 58.90
N ASP A 159 15.43 22.37 58.02
CA ASP A 159 15.06 23.71 57.58
C ASP A 159 13.66 23.73 56.92
N GLN A 160 12.87 24.72 57.32
CA GLN A 160 11.43 24.82 57.02
C GLN A 160 11.16 25.30 55.58
N GLU A 161 12.19 25.79 54.89
CA GLU A 161 12.09 26.29 53.51
C GLU A 161 12.28 25.21 52.46
N THR A 162 13.07 24.18 52.73
CA THR A 162 13.37 23.10 51.77
C THR A 162 12.18 22.13 51.57
N TRP A 163 11.31 22.01 52.58
CA TRP A 163 10.13 21.14 52.55
C TRP A 163 8.89 21.78 51.90
N ARG A 164 8.90 23.09 51.62
CA ARG A 164 7.68 23.85 51.32
C ARG A 164 7.12 23.68 49.90
N GLN A 165 7.85 23.11 48.94
CA GLN A 165 7.49 23.29 47.52
C GLN A 165 7.71 22.07 46.59
N HIS A 166 8.21 20.93 47.08
CA HIS A 166 8.55 19.82 46.18
C HIS A 166 7.47 18.72 46.19
N VAL A 167 6.98 18.35 45.00
CA VAL A 167 6.24 17.08 44.83
C VAL A 167 7.22 15.96 45.19
N THR A 168 6.92 15.20 46.23
CA THR A 168 7.79 14.10 46.65
C THR A 168 7.85 13.03 45.56
N GLY A 169 8.98 12.34 45.42
CA GLY A 169 9.15 11.27 44.43
C GLY A 169 8.09 10.16 44.55
N GLY A 170 7.60 9.89 45.77
CA GLY A 170 6.49 8.97 46.01
C GLY A 170 5.16 9.43 45.39
N LYS A 171 4.86 10.73 45.45
CA LYS A 171 3.65 11.31 44.85
C LYS A 171 3.74 11.39 43.32
N LEU A 172 4.93 11.65 42.77
CA LEU A 172 5.14 11.54 41.31
C LEU A 172 4.89 10.10 40.84
N ARG A 173 5.39 9.11 41.57
CA ARG A 173 5.15 7.69 41.27
C ARG A 173 3.66 7.32 41.32
N GLU A 174 2.92 7.81 42.32
CA GLU A 174 1.46 7.63 42.41
C GLU A 174 0.75 8.21 41.18
N ILE A 175 1.08 9.46 40.81
CA ILE A 175 0.52 10.11 39.61
C ILE A 175 0.84 9.31 38.34
N THR A 176 2.06 8.80 38.21
CA THR A 176 2.46 7.97 37.06
C THR A 176 1.66 6.67 37.00
N GLU A 177 1.46 5.96 38.12
CA GLU A 177 0.66 4.73 38.13
C GLU A 177 -0.83 4.99 37.88
N ASP A 178 -1.39 6.09 38.43
CA ASP A 178 -2.78 6.48 38.16
C ASP A 178 -2.98 6.86 36.69
N ALA A 179 -2.06 7.63 36.12
CA ALA A 179 -2.06 7.99 34.70
C ALA A 179 -1.94 6.75 33.82
N LYS A 180 -1.09 5.80 34.22
CA LYS A 180 -0.98 4.50 33.54
C LYS A 180 -2.29 3.73 33.57
N ALA A 181 -2.92 3.60 34.73
CA ALA A 181 -4.22 2.92 34.86
C ALA A 181 -5.30 3.57 33.97
N PHE A 182 -5.31 4.90 33.87
CA PHE A 182 -6.21 5.64 33.00
C PHE A 182 -6.01 5.35 31.49
N ALA A 183 -4.75 5.22 31.06
CA ALA A 183 -4.42 5.06 29.65
C ALA A 183 -4.59 3.63 29.12
N VAL A 184 -4.66 2.64 30.02
CA VAL A 184 -4.84 1.22 29.68
C VAL A 184 -6.13 1.03 28.85
N GLY A 185 -5.98 0.64 27.58
CA GLY A 185 -7.10 0.42 26.64
C GLY A 185 -7.75 1.69 26.08
N ASN A 186 -7.23 2.88 26.41
CA ASN A 186 -7.83 4.14 25.96
C ASN A 186 -7.43 4.46 24.50
N LYS A 187 -8.25 4.05 23.54
CA LYS A 187 -7.99 4.27 22.10
C LYS A 187 -8.05 5.74 21.69
N ALA A 188 -8.88 6.55 22.35
CA ALA A 188 -8.97 7.98 22.07
C ALA A 188 -7.67 8.69 22.48
N LEU A 189 -7.11 8.32 23.63
CA LEU A 189 -5.81 8.81 24.08
C LEU A 189 -4.67 8.29 23.18
N ALA A 190 -4.73 7.03 22.75
CA ALA A 190 -3.79 6.48 21.78
C ALA A 190 -3.79 7.31 20.48
N ALA A 191 -4.96 7.70 19.99
CA ALA A 191 -5.11 8.57 18.82
C ALA A 191 -4.45 9.94 19.04
N LEU A 192 -4.62 10.55 20.23
CA LEU A 192 -3.94 11.81 20.59
C LEU A 192 -2.42 11.68 20.48
N PHE A 193 -1.84 10.61 21.02
CA PHE A 193 -0.39 10.38 21.01
C PHE A 193 0.20 10.18 19.62
N VAL A 194 -0.50 9.48 18.72
CA VAL A 194 0.04 9.23 17.38
C VAL A 194 -0.07 10.45 16.47
N HIS A 195 -1.13 11.25 16.63
CA HIS A 195 -1.40 12.44 15.82
C HIS A 195 -0.73 13.71 16.34
N THR A 196 -0.28 13.73 17.60
CA THR A 196 0.35 14.90 18.22
C THR A 196 1.84 14.63 18.48
N PRO A 197 2.76 15.51 18.06
CA PRO A 197 4.17 15.40 18.43
C PRO A 197 4.36 15.39 19.96
N ALA A 198 5.31 14.59 20.47
CA ALA A 198 5.48 14.43 21.91
C ALA A 198 5.81 15.75 22.64
N GLY A 199 6.63 16.62 22.03
CA GLY A 199 6.95 17.93 22.59
C GLY A 199 5.76 18.88 22.64
N GLU A 200 4.85 18.78 21.67
CA GLU A 200 3.60 19.53 21.65
C GLU A 200 2.67 19.05 22.77
N LEU A 201 2.46 17.75 22.87
CA LEU A 201 1.62 17.15 23.91
C LEU A 201 2.12 17.52 25.31
N GLN A 202 3.43 17.44 25.55
CA GLN A 202 4.04 17.86 26.80
C GLN A 202 3.80 19.33 27.11
N ARG A 203 3.87 20.20 26.10
CA ARG A 203 3.60 21.64 26.26
C ARG A 203 2.13 21.89 26.63
N GLN A 204 1.20 21.19 26.00
CA GLN A 204 -0.23 21.35 26.28
C GLN A 204 -0.60 20.84 27.68
N ILE A 205 -0.06 19.69 28.12
CA ILE A 205 -0.24 19.20 29.50
C ILE A 205 0.29 20.22 30.50
N ARG A 206 1.49 20.77 30.28
CA ARG A 206 2.07 21.81 31.14
C ARG A 206 1.20 23.06 31.19
N SER A 207 0.69 23.51 30.05
CA SER A 207 -0.17 24.69 29.96
C SER A 207 -1.46 24.48 30.75
N TRP A 208 -2.12 23.34 30.56
CA TRP A 208 -3.31 22.98 31.31
C TRP A 208 -3.06 22.91 32.83
N LEU A 209 -1.93 22.33 33.26
CA LEU A 209 -1.56 22.27 34.67
C LEU A 209 -1.36 23.67 35.28
N ALA A 210 -0.69 24.57 34.55
CA ALA A 210 -0.48 25.94 35.00
C ALA A 210 -1.79 26.74 35.10
N GLU A 211 -2.71 26.53 34.16
CA GLU A 211 -4.03 27.18 34.15
C GLU A 211 -4.97 26.68 35.25
N ASN A 212 -4.87 25.40 35.64
CA ASN A 212 -5.81 24.78 36.57
C ASN A 212 -5.35 24.78 38.04
N PHE A 213 -4.07 25.05 38.29
CA PHE A 213 -3.46 25.03 39.63
C PHE A 213 -2.61 26.29 39.86
N ASP A 214 -3.24 27.34 40.42
CA ASP A 214 -2.63 28.67 40.61
C ASP A 214 -1.28 28.65 41.35
N PHE A 215 -1.06 27.72 42.29
CA PHE A 215 0.23 27.63 43.01
C PHE A 215 1.38 27.10 42.14
N LEU A 216 1.08 26.48 40.99
CA LEU A 216 2.06 26.08 39.98
C LEU A 216 2.36 27.21 38.99
N SER A 217 1.51 28.24 38.89
CA SER A 217 1.65 29.35 37.94
C SER A 217 2.31 30.61 38.51
N VAL A 218 2.53 30.69 39.83
CA VAL A 218 3.22 31.84 40.45
C VAL A 218 4.72 31.81 40.11
N SER A 219 5.10 32.63 39.12
CA SER A 219 6.47 33.14 38.94
C SER A 219 6.82 34.09 40.09
N GLY A 220 7.04 33.53 41.28
CA GLY A 220 7.44 34.29 42.47
C GLY A 220 8.93 34.62 42.39
N SER A 221 9.23 35.91 42.32
CA SER A 221 10.53 36.57 42.10
C SER A 221 11.74 36.13 42.95
N ASP A 222 11.62 35.19 43.89
CA ASP A 222 12.71 34.91 44.85
C ASP A 222 13.10 33.42 44.98
N ALA A 223 12.64 32.54 44.10
CA ALA A 223 13.08 31.15 44.08
C ALA A 223 13.86 30.85 42.79
N VAL A 224 15.19 30.90 42.88
CA VAL A 224 16.11 30.42 41.85
C VAL A 224 15.82 28.94 41.57
N GLY A 225 14.97 28.65 40.56
CA GLY A 225 14.81 27.33 39.94
C GLY A 225 13.63 26.41 40.37
N GLY A 226 12.69 26.84 41.22
CA GLY A 226 11.75 25.91 41.88
C GLY A 226 10.45 25.52 41.15
N THR A 227 9.65 26.50 40.70
CA THR A 227 8.26 26.24 40.26
C THR A 227 8.15 25.72 38.82
N SER A 228 9.00 26.20 37.92
CA SER A 228 9.11 25.67 36.55
C SER A 228 9.50 24.19 36.52
N GLY A 229 10.39 23.77 37.44
CA GLY A 229 10.81 22.37 37.55
C GLY A 229 9.68 21.45 38.05
N GLN A 230 8.82 21.95 38.94
CA GLN A 230 7.67 21.16 39.43
C GLN A 230 6.63 20.89 38.35
N LEU A 231 6.33 21.89 37.50
CA LEU A 231 5.42 21.74 36.37
C LEU A 231 5.95 20.71 35.37
N GLU A 232 7.26 20.76 35.09
CA GLU A 232 7.93 19.81 34.21
C GLU A 232 7.85 18.39 34.78
N LEU A 233 8.21 18.18 36.04
CA LEU A 233 8.13 16.87 36.70
C LEU A 233 6.71 16.28 36.68
N LEU A 234 5.69 17.08 36.96
CA LEU A 234 4.29 16.64 36.94
C LEU A 234 3.82 16.29 35.52
N SER A 235 4.14 17.13 34.53
CA SER A 235 3.78 16.85 33.14
C SER A 235 4.46 15.58 32.62
N THR A 236 5.74 15.36 32.97
CA THR A 236 6.49 14.15 32.63
C THR A 236 5.89 12.93 33.32
N ALA A 237 5.55 13.01 34.61
CA ALA A 237 4.91 11.90 35.33
C ALA A 237 3.58 11.45 34.69
N ILE A 238 2.77 12.41 34.24
CA ILE A 238 1.50 12.13 33.52
C ILE A 238 1.81 11.53 32.14
N MET A 239 2.71 12.14 31.35
CA MET A 239 3.03 11.67 30.01
C MET A 239 3.63 10.25 30.03
N ASP A 240 4.55 9.97 30.94
CA ASP A 240 5.18 8.66 31.11
C ASP A 240 4.16 7.61 31.56
N GLY A 241 3.27 7.97 32.50
CA GLY A 241 2.17 7.11 32.91
C GLY A 241 1.26 6.76 31.73
N TRP A 242 0.80 7.77 30.99
CA TRP A 242 -0.01 7.56 29.79
C TRP A 242 0.70 6.69 28.76
N MET A 243 1.96 6.99 28.43
CA MET A 243 2.78 6.20 27.52
C MET A 243 2.90 4.75 27.98
N ALA A 244 3.14 4.50 29.27
CA ALA A 244 3.23 3.15 29.82
C ALA A 244 1.88 2.42 29.75
N GLY A 245 0.77 3.11 29.98
CA GLY A 245 -0.57 2.50 29.95
C GLY A 245 -1.05 2.17 28.53
N LEU A 246 -0.74 3.03 27.56
CA LEU A 246 -1.11 2.82 26.16
C LEU A 246 -0.49 1.56 25.54
N GLY A 247 0.67 1.13 26.04
CA GLY A 247 1.40 -0.07 25.60
C GLY A 247 1.19 -1.28 26.51
N ALA A 248 0.28 -1.18 27.48
CA ALA A 248 -0.07 -2.28 28.38
C ALA A 248 -1.18 -3.14 27.75
N ALA A 249 -0.87 -4.40 27.45
CA ALA A 249 -1.80 -5.33 26.83
C ALA A 249 -2.93 -5.78 27.78
N GLN A 250 -4.16 -5.90 27.25
CA GLN A 250 -5.34 -6.36 27.97
C GLN A 250 -5.93 -7.62 27.31
N LEU A 251 -5.52 -8.80 27.77
CA LEU A 251 -6.03 -10.07 27.23
C LEU A 251 -7.57 -10.14 27.29
N PRO A 252 -8.24 -10.65 26.23
CA PRO A 252 -7.68 -11.29 25.02
C PRO A 252 -7.14 -10.32 23.95
N ASN A 253 -7.30 -9.02 24.16
CA ASN A 253 -6.88 -7.98 23.24
C ASN A 253 -5.40 -7.59 23.44
N THR A 254 -4.85 -6.96 22.41
CA THR A 254 -3.56 -6.25 22.50
C THR A 254 -3.73 -4.92 23.25
N ASP A 255 -2.65 -4.17 23.42
CA ASP A 255 -2.65 -2.83 24.01
C ASP A 255 -3.41 -1.78 23.17
N ALA A 256 -3.63 -0.59 23.73
CA ALA A 256 -4.47 0.44 23.10
C ALA A 256 -3.91 0.89 21.73
N LEU A 257 -2.59 0.99 21.62
CA LEU A 257 -1.92 1.35 20.36
C LEU A 257 -2.01 0.19 19.35
N GLY A 258 -1.92 -1.06 19.79
CA GLY A 258 -2.13 -2.22 18.93
C GLY A 258 -3.54 -2.28 18.34
N GLN A 259 -4.55 -1.99 19.17
CA GLN A 259 -5.94 -1.90 18.71
C GLN A 259 -6.11 -0.75 17.71
N LEU A 260 -5.54 0.42 18.00
CA LEU A 260 -5.58 1.57 17.09
C LEU A 260 -4.90 1.27 15.75
N LEU A 261 -3.74 0.62 15.76
CA LEU A 261 -3.04 0.22 14.54
C LEU A 261 -3.89 -0.74 13.71
N SER A 262 -4.60 -1.69 14.35
CA SER A 262 -5.57 -2.54 13.66
C SER A 262 -6.70 -1.73 13.03
N ASP A 263 -7.35 -0.84 13.79
CA ASP A 263 -8.46 -0.02 13.31
C ASP A 263 -8.04 0.90 12.14
N TYR A 264 -6.86 1.52 12.21
CA TYR A 264 -6.33 2.35 11.13
C TYR A 264 -5.98 1.53 9.90
N THR A 265 -5.35 0.36 10.07
CA THR A 265 -5.02 -0.55 8.96
C THR A 265 -6.30 -1.01 8.24
N LYS A 266 -7.35 -1.38 8.98
CA LYS A 266 -8.65 -1.71 8.39
C LYS A 266 -9.23 -0.54 7.60
N ARG A 267 -9.14 0.68 8.12
CA ARG A 267 -9.64 1.89 7.45
C ARG A 267 -8.92 2.13 6.12
N VAL A 268 -7.60 1.97 6.10
CA VAL A 268 -6.78 2.06 4.88
C VAL A 268 -7.24 1.03 3.84
N TYR A 269 -7.36 -0.25 4.23
CA TYR A 269 -7.80 -1.29 3.31
C TYR A 269 -9.23 -1.09 2.81
N THR A 270 -10.13 -0.59 3.67
CA THR A 270 -11.50 -0.28 3.29
C THR A 270 -11.54 0.86 2.27
N SER A 271 -10.75 1.91 2.49
CA SER A 271 -10.61 3.04 1.54
C SER A 271 -10.10 2.56 0.18
N GLN A 272 -9.03 1.76 0.16
CA GLN A 272 -8.48 1.19 -1.07
C GLN A 272 -9.49 0.30 -1.80
N MET A 273 -10.26 -0.50 -1.06
CA MET A 273 -11.29 -1.36 -1.63
C MET A 273 -12.42 -0.55 -2.26
N GLN A 274 -12.84 0.54 -1.61
CA GLN A 274 -13.85 1.45 -2.13
C GLN A 274 -13.35 2.13 -3.41
N HIS A 275 -12.12 2.63 -3.43
CA HIS A 275 -11.52 3.23 -4.62
C HIS A 275 -11.47 2.25 -5.81
N LEU A 276 -11.10 0.98 -5.57
CA LEU A 276 -11.13 -0.04 -6.63
C LEU A 276 -12.55 -0.34 -7.11
N LYS A 277 -13.55 -0.31 -6.21
CA LYS A 277 -14.96 -0.44 -6.58
C LYS A 277 -15.40 0.71 -7.47
N ASP A 278 -15.03 1.95 -7.15
CA ASP A 278 -15.39 3.12 -7.94
C ASP A 278 -14.77 3.07 -9.36
N ILE A 279 -13.50 2.64 -9.45
CA ILE A 279 -12.85 2.40 -10.75
C ILE A 279 -13.56 1.28 -11.51
N ALA A 280 -13.84 0.14 -10.88
CA ALA A 280 -14.50 -0.98 -11.54
C ALA A 280 -15.90 -0.60 -12.03
N GLY A 281 -16.66 0.15 -11.23
CA GLY A 281 -17.97 0.68 -11.61
C GLY A 281 -17.89 1.63 -12.81
N THR A 282 -16.87 2.51 -12.84
CA THR A 282 -16.65 3.40 -13.99
C THR A 282 -16.34 2.62 -15.26
N LEU A 283 -15.41 1.65 -15.19
CA LEU A 283 -15.06 0.77 -16.32
C LEU A 283 -16.25 -0.09 -16.77
N ALA A 284 -17.09 -0.51 -15.83
CA ALA A 284 -18.27 -1.31 -16.15
C ALA A 284 -19.35 -0.53 -16.89
N MET A 285 -19.40 0.79 -16.72
CA MET A 285 -20.34 1.65 -17.43
C MET A 285 -19.80 2.19 -18.77
N GLU A 286 -18.56 1.85 -19.13
CA GLU A 286 -17.95 2.29 -20.39
C GLU A 286 -18.41 1.40 -21.56
N GLU A 287 -18.92 2.04 -22.63
CA GLU A 287 -19.33 1.36 -23.86
C GLU A 287 -18.10 0.99 -24.69
N ALA A 288 -18.06 -0.23 -25.21
CA ALA A 288 -16.98 -0.64 -26.10
C ALA A 288 -17.22 -0.13 -27.53
N GLU A 289 -16.28 0.64 -28.07
CA GLU A 289 -16.45 1.21 -29.43
C GLU A 289 -15.88 0.30 -30.52
N ASP A 290 -14.75 -0.34 -30.25
CA ASP A 290 -13.99 -1.13 -31.20
C ASP A 290 -13.29 -2.33 -30.52
N PRO A 291 -12.75 -3.29 -31.30
CA PRO A 291 -12.09 -4.48 -30.74
C PRO A 291 -10.87 -4.18 -29.86
N ALA A 292 -10.18 -3.05 -30.08
CA ALA A 292 -9.06 -2.66 -29.23
C ALA A 292 -9.55 -2.11 -27.89
N HIS A 293 -10.67 -1.37 -27.88
CA HIS A 293 -11.35 -0.89 -26.68
C HIS A 293 -11.90 -2.04 -25.83
N VAL A 294 -12.50 -3.06 -26.44
CA VAL A 294 -12.94 -4.28 -25.72
C VAL A 294 -11.78 -4.90 -24.95
N ASN A 295 -10.65 -5.09 -25.61
CA ASN A 295 -9.45 -5.68 -24.99
C ASN A 295 -8.88 -4.82 -23.86
N LYS A 296 -8.90 -3.49 -24.01
CA LYS A 296 -8.49 -2.55 -22.96
C LYS A 296 -9.41 -2.63 -21.74
N LEU A 297 -10.73 -2.58 -21.94
CA LEU A 297 -11.73 -2.64 -20.87
C LEU A 297 -11.65 -3.95 -20.10
N ARG A 298 -11.57 -5.06 -20.82
CA ARG A 298 -11.40 -6.39 -20.24
C ARG A 298 -10.15 -6.45 -19.38
N SER A 299 -9.00 -6.09 -19.93
CA SER A 299 -7.71 -6.13 -19.21
C SER A 299 -7.71 -5.20 -17.99
N ALA A 300 -8.35 -4.03 -18.08
CA ALA A 300 -8.48 -3.10 -16.97
C ALA A 300 -9.32 -3.69 -15.83
N LEU A 301 -10.49 -4.29 -16.13
CA LEU A 301 -11.34 -4.94 -15.13
C LEU A 301 -10.64 -6.14 -14.48
N GLU A 302 -9.96 -7.00 -15.26
CA GLU A 302 -9.15 -8.11 -14.74
C GLU A 302 -8.03 -7.61 -13.80
N SER A 303 -7.39 -6.48 -14.14
CA SER A 303 -6.36 -5.85 -13.31
C SER A 303 -6.91 -5.35 -11.97
N VAL A 304 -8.09 -4.72 -11.99
CA VAL A 304 -8.77 -4.23 -10.79
C VAL A 304 -9.16 -5.39 -9.87
N ASP A 305 -9.73 -6.45 -10.43
CA ASP A 305 -10.10 -7.66 -9.70
C ASP A 305 -8.87 -8.39 -9.12
N HIS A 306 -7.77 -8.48 -9.88
CA HIS A 306 -6.51 -9.00 -9.36
C HIS A 306 -5.97 -8.17 -8.17
N LYS A 307 -5.97 -6.84 -8.29
CA LYS A 307 -5.55 -5.93 -7.20
C LYS A 307 -6.43 -6.09 -5.98
N ARG A 308 -7.75 -6.20 -6.16
CA ARG A 308 -8.72 -6.45 -5.10
C ARG A 308 -8.42 -7.74 -4.33
N ARG A 309 -8.21 -8.85 -5.03
CA ARG A 309 -7.80 -10.14 -4.40
C ARG A 309 -6.48 -10.03 -3.65
N LYS A 310 -5.50 -9.28 -4.18
CA LYS A 310 -4.22 -9.05 -3.51
C LYS A 310 -4.41 -8.28 -2.20
N ILE A 311 -5.21 -7.21 -2.22
CA ILE A 311 -5.52 -6.42 -1.01
C ILE A 311 -6.24 -7.27 0.03
N LEU A 312 -7.25 -8.06 -0.36
CA LEU A 312 -7.97 -8.93 0.59
C LEU A 312 -7.05 -9.95 1.27
N ARG A 313 -6.11 -10.54 0.51
CA ARG A 313 -5.11 -11.45 1.07
C ARG A 313 -4.17 -10.73 2.04
N GLN A 314 -3.66 -9.56 1.67
CA GLN A 314 -2.78 -8.78 2.53
C GLN A 314 -3.49 -8.34 3.80
N MET A 315 -4.72 -7.86 3.70
CA MET A 315 -5.55 -7.46 4.82
C MET A 315 -5.77 -8.62 5.80
N LYS A 316 -6.08 -9.82 5.31
CA LYS A 316 -6.23 -11.02 6.15
C LYS A 316 -4.93 -11.36 6.87
N SER A 317 -3.79 -11.25 6.18
CA SER A 317 -2.46 -11.48 6.76
C SER A 317 -2.13 -10.46 7.86
N ASP A 318 -2.27 -9.16 7.57
CA ASP A 318 -1.97 -8.07 8.51
C ASP A 318 -2.91 -8.11 9.73
N MET A 319 -4.18 -8.47 9.54
CA MET A 319 -5.13 -8.61 10.64
C MET A 319 -4.79 -9.74 11.60
N ALA A 320 -4.23 -10.85 11.10
CA ALA A 320 -3.78 -11.96 11.93
C ALA A 320 -2.57 -11.58 12.81
N LEU A 321 -1.68 -10.73 12.29
CA LEU A 321 -0.53 -10.20 13.03
C LEU A 321 -0.95 -9.27 14.18
N MET A 322 -2.11 -8.61 14.04
CA MET A 322 -2.56 -7.54 14.94
C MET A 322 -3.61 -7.98 15.97
N MET A 323 -4.38 -9.03 15.69
CA MET A 323 -5.49 -9.49 16.55
C MET A 323 -5.45 -11.01 16.76
N LYS A 324 -5.49 -11.45 18.02
CA LYS A 324 -5.60 -12.90 18.37
C LYS A 324 -7.03 -13.42 18.23
N SER A 325 -8.03 -12.59 18.47
CA SER A 325 -9.44 -12.91 18.24
C SER A 325 -9.86 -12.36 16.89
N GLY A 326 -10.32 -13.26 16.00
CA GLY A 326 -10.76 -12.93 14.65
C GLY A 326 -11.69 -11.72 14.66
N GLY A 327 -11.22 -10.63 14.06
CA GLY A 327 -12.04 -9.44 13.88
C GLY A 327 -13.26 -9.73 13.01
N SER A 328 -14.30 -8.92 13.16
CA SER A 328 -15.50 -8.98 12.32
C SER A 328 -15.09 -9.00 10.84
N PRO A 329 -15.67 -9.88 10.01
CA PRO A 329 -15.38 -9.90 8.58
C PRO A 329 -15.67 -8.52 8.00
N ILE A 330 -14.67 -7.91 7.38
CA ILE A 330 -14.87 -6.66 6.65
C ILE A 330 -15.85 -6.95 5.52
N HIS A 331 -16.91 -6.15 5.45
CA HIS A 331 -17.94 -6.31 4.45
C HIS A 331 -17.31 -6.09 3.07
N THR A 332 -17.12 -7.16 2.30
CA THR A 332 -16.71 -7.03 0.92
C THR A 332 -17.90 -6.45 0.13
N PRO A 333 -17.73 -5.35 -0.60
CA PRO A 333 -18.80 -4.83 -1.44
C PRO A 333 -19.15 -5.85 -2.54
N SER A 334 -20.41 -5.95 -2.97
CA SER A 334 -20.80 -6.81 -4.10
C SER A 334 -19.99 -6.48 -5.36
N THR A 335 -19.63 -7.51 -6.13
CA THR A 335 -18.96 -7.42 -7.46
C THR A 335 -19.83 -7.93 -8.60
N ALA A 336 -21.09 -8.27 -8.33
CA ALA A 336 -21.90 -9.02 -9.29
C ALA A 336 -22.08 -8.29 -10.63
N ALA A 337 -22.19 -6.96 -10.63
CA ALA A 337 -22.35 -6.18 -11.86
C ALA A 337 -21.04 -6.13 -12.66
N GLU A 338 -19.90 -5.97 -11.97
CA GLU A 338 -18.57 -5.93 -12.56
C GLU A 338 -18.15 -7.31 -13.10
N ASP A 339 -18.50 -8.39 -12.39
CA ASP A 339 -18.27 -9.77 -12.81
C ASP A 339 -19.11 -10.11 -14.05
N ALA A 340 -20.38 -9.68 -14.09
CA ALA A 340 -21.24 -9.81 -15.26
C ALA A 340 -20.70 -9.01 -16.45
N ARG A 341 -20.19 -7.79 -16.20
CA ARG A 341 -19.53 -6.99 -17.25
C ARG A 341 -18.32 -7.71 -17.82
N LEU A 342 -17.44 -8.22 -16.97
CA LEU A 342 -16.25 -8.94 -17.42
C LEU A 342 -16.61 -10.17 -18.25
N ALA A 343 -17.61 -10.95 -17.83
CA ALA A 343 -18.11 -12.11 -18.58
C ALA A 343 -18.67 -11.70 -19.96
N SER A 344 -19.37 -10.56 -20.05
CA SER A 344 -19.86 -10.01 -21.31
C SER A 344 -18.72 -9.60 -22.24
N LEU A 345 -17.70 -8.91 -21.72
CA LEU A 345 -16.53 -8.50 -22.52
C LEU A 345 -15.70 -9.70 -23.02
N ILE A 346 -15.60 -10.77 -22.23
CA ILE A 346 -14.99 -12.04 -22.66
C ILE A 346 -15.76 -12.61 -23.85
N SER A 347 -17.08 -12.70 -23.72
CA SER A 347 -17.96 -13.22 -24.77
C SER A 347 -17.96 -12.35 -26.03
N LEU A 348 -17.87 -11.02 -25.86
CA LEU A 348 -17.74 -10.07 -26.95
C LEU A 348 -16.41 -10.25 -27.69
N ASP A 349 -15.29 -10.38 -26.97
CA ASP A 349 -13.98 -10.61 -27.60
C ASP A 349 -13.96 -11.93 -28.40
N GLU A 350 -14.60 -12.99 -27.91
CA GLU A 350 -14.78 -14.23 -28.67
C GLU A 350 -15.55 -14.03 -29.98
N ILE A 351 -16.67 -13.29 -29.94
CA ILE A 351 -17.44 -12.96 -31.15
C ILE A 351 -16.56 -12.17 -32.13
N LEU A 352 -15.83 -11.16 -31.65
CA LEU A 352 -14.97 -10.32 -32.48
C LEU A 352 -13.80 -11.11 -33.10
N ASN A 353 -13.23 -12.07 -32.38
CA ASN A 353 -12.20 -12.95 -32.93
C ASN A 353 -12.78 -13.90 -33.99
N GLN A 354 -14.01 -14.40 -33.81
CA GLN A 354 -14.69 -15.19 -34.85
C GLN A 354 -15.00 -14.34 -36.09
N VAL A 355 -15.41 -13.08 -35.94
CA VAL A 355 -15.57 -12.15 -37.09
C VAL A 355 -14.25 -11.96 -37.84
N LYS A 356 -13.13 -11.76 -37.12
CA LYS A 356 -11.80 -11.64 -37.75
C LYS A 356 -11.39 -12.91 -38.52
N GLU A 357 -11.65 -14.08 -37.96
CA GLU A 357 -11.36 -15.35 -38.65
C GLU A 357 -12.21 -15.54 -39.90
N ILE A 358 -13.51 -15.22 -39.85
CA ILE A 358 -14.39 -15.24 -41.04
C ILE A 358 -13.86 -14.30 -42.12
N MET A 359 -13.41 -13.10 -41.76
CA MET A 359 -12.83 -12.13 -42.70
C MET A 359 -11.48 -12.60 -43.27
N ARG A 360 -10.66 -13.27 -42.46
CA ARG A 360 -9.42 -13.91 -42.92
C ARG A 360 -9.73 -15.03 -43.92
N GLU A 361 -10.73 -15.86 -43.64
CA GLU A 361 -11.19 -16.92 -44.56
C GLU A 361 -11.74 -16.36 -45.87
N ALA A 362 -12.43 -15.22 -45.84
CA ALA A 362 -12.92 -14.55 -47.04
C ALA A 362 -11.76 -14.04 -47.92
N SER A 363 -10.67 -13.58 -47.31
CA SER A 363 -9.54 -12.93 -48.00
C SER A 363 -8.55 -13.91 -48.67
N LEU A 364 -8.55 -15.19 -48.30
CA LEU A 364 -7.52 -16.16 -48.72
C LEU A 364 -7.70 -16.73 -50.14
N SER A 365 -8.85 -16.53 -50.79
CA SER A 365 -9.11 -17.08 -52.13
C SER A 365 -10.36 -16.45 -52.77
N PRO A 366 -10.50 -16.48 -54.12
CA PRO A 366 -11.74 -16.06 -54.78
C PRO A 366 -12.98 -16.72 -54.16
N LEU A 367 -14.01 -15.93 -53.87
CA LEU A 367 -15.22 -16.46 -53.25
C LEU A 367 -16.10 -17.14 -54.30
N LYS A 368 -16.23 -18.46 -54.19
CA LYS A 368 -17.30 -19.21 -54.84
C LYS A 368 -18.62 -18.95 -54.11
N LYS A 369 -19.74 -18.90 -54.84
CA LYS A 369 -21.09 -18.65 -54.31
C LYS A 369 -21.43 -19.45 -53.04
N LEU A 370 -21.21 -20.78 -53.07
CA LEU A 370 -21.46 -21.67 -51.93
C LEU A 370 -20.65 -21.30 -50.68
N ARG A 371 -19.41 -20.83 -50.85
CA ARG A 371 -18.54 -20.42 -49.73
C ARG A 371 -18.98 -19.08 -49.16
N LYS A 372 -19.40 -18.15 -50.01
CA LYS A 372 -19.98 -16.87 -49.61
C LYS A 372 -21.23 -17.06 -48.76
N GLU A 373 -22.15 -17.92 -49.20
CA GLU A 373 -23.35 -18.29 -48.43
C GLU A 373 -22.99 -18.89 -47.06
N LYS A 374 -21.98 -19.78 -47.00
CA LYS A 374 -21.51 -20.36 -45.74
C LYS A 374 -20.95 -19.30 -44.78
N LEU A 375 -20.14 -18.36 -45.27
CA LEU A 375 -19.56 -17.31 -44.43
C LEU A 375 -20.64 -16.34 -43.90
N LEU A 376 -21.65 -16.02 -44.71
CA LEU A 376 -22.80 -15.22 -44.28
C LEU A 376 -23.63 -15.94 -43.21
N ALA A 377 -23.89 -17.24 -43.37
CA ALA A 377 -24.57 -18.04 -42.36
C ALA A 377 -23.79 -18.10 -41.03
N SER A 378 -22.45 -18.12 -41.07
CA SER A 378 -21.63 -18.01 -39.86
C SER A 378 -21.79 -16.65 -39.16
N LEU A 379 -21.93 -15.55 -39.90
CA LEU A 379 -22.20 -14.21 -39.33
C LEU A 379 -23.61 -14.12 -38.73
N ASP A 380 -24.59 -14.82 -39.29
CA ASP A 380 -25.93 -14.93 -38.72
C ASP A 380 -25.93 -15.68 -37.39
N ALA A 381 -25.21 -16.80 -37.33
CA ALA A 381 -25.02 -17.54 -36.08
C ALA A 381 -24.33 -16.69 -34.98
N LEU A 382 -23.41 -15.79 -35.36
CA LEU A 382 -22.84 -14.82 -34.41
C LEU A 382 -23.85 -13.79 -33.93
N SER A 383 -24.75 -13.34 -34.80
CA SER A 383 -25.83 -12.40 -34.43
C SER A 383 -26.82 -13.04 -33.46
N GLU A 384 -27.12 -14.33 -33.64
CA GLU A 384 -27.98 -15.10 -32.72
C GLU A 384 -27.38 -15.26 -31.32
N ARG A 385 -26.05 -15.12 -31.17
CA ARG A 385 -25.36 -15.12 -29.88
C ARG A 385 -25.39 -13.78 -29.16
N MET A 386 -25.82 -12.68 -29.80
CA MET A 386 -25.85 -11.36 -29.16
C MET A 386 -26.61 -11.28 -27.82
N PRO A 387 -27.74 -11.99 -27.61
CA PRO A 387 -28.45 -11.96 -26.33
C PRO A 387 -27.66 -12.48 -25.13
N SER A 388 -26.53 -13.17 -25.33
CA SER A 388 -25.64 -13.59 -24.23
C SER A 388 -24.76 -12.45 -23.71
N LEU A 389 -24.68 -11.33 -24.43
CA LEU A 389 -23.96 -10.13 -24.03
C LEU A 389 -24.87 -9.21 -23.23
N LEU A 390 -24.28 -8.39 -22.35
CA LEU A 390 -24.97 -7.26 -21.76
C LEU A 390 -25.35 -6.24 -22.84
N GLU A 391 -26.46 -5.53 -22.63
CA GLU A 391 -27.02 -4.56 -23.58
C GLU A 391 -26.00 -3.50 -24.02
N ILE A 392 -25.11 -3.07 -23.11
CA ILE A 392 -24.04 -2.11 -23.38
C ILE A 392 -23.02 -2.60 -24.43
N ASP A 393 -22.91 -3.90 -24.68
CA ASP A 393 -21.98 -4.48 -25.66
C ASP A 393 -22.62 -4.78 -27.02
N HIS A 394 -23.96 -4.74 -27.11
CA HIS A 394 -24.69 -5.03 -28.34
C HIS A 394 -24.27 -4.11 -29.50
N PRO A 395 -24.11 -2.78 -29.31
CA PRO A 395 -23.72 -1.88 -30.39
C PRO A 395 -22.37 -2.25 -31.01
N CYS A 396 -21.39 -2.66 -30.19
CA CYS A 396 -20.07 -3.06 -30.65
C CYS A 396 -20.14 -4.33 -31.51
N ALA A 397 -20.77 -5.38 -30.99
CA ALA A 397 -20.93 -6.65 -31.70
C ALA A 397 -21.66 -6.44 -33.03
N GLN A 398 -22.80 -5.75 -32.99
CA GLN A 398 -23.64 -5.50 -34.16
C GLN A 398 -22.88 -4.72 -35.23
N ARG A 399 -22.14 -3.67 -34.86
CA ARG A 399 -21.35 -2.85 -35.79
C ARG A 399 -20.31 -3.69 -36.53
N GLN A 400 -19.59 -4.57 -35.82
CA GLN A 400 -18.53 -5.39 -36.40
C GLN A 400 -19.08 -6.51 -37.28
N ILE A 401 -20.17 -7.18 -36.86
CA ILE A 401 -20.84 -8.21 -37.67
C ILE A 401 -21.43 -7.60 -38.94
N LEU A 402 -22.14 -6.47 -38.84
CA LEU A 402 -22.73 -5.80 -40.01
C LEU A 402 -21.66 -5.29 -40.98
N LYS A 403 -20.52 -4.80 -40.46
CA LYS A 403 -19.40 -4.39 -41.30
C LYS A 403 -18.83 -5.58 -42.08
N ALA A 404 -18.52 -6.68 -41.39
CA ALA A 404 -18.01 -7.89 -42.04
C ALA A 404 -19.00 -8.46 -43.07
N ARG A 405 -20.30 -8.43 -42.77
CA ARG A 405 -21.36 -8.84 -43.71
C ARG A 405 -21.30 -8.03 -45.00
N ARG A 406 -21.29 -6.69 -44.90
CA ARG A 406 -21.21 -5.80 -46.07
C ARG A 406 -19.95 -6.04 -46.88
N ASP A 407 -18.82 -6.23 -46.20
CA ASP A 407 -17.53 -6.49 -46.85
C ASP A 407 -17.60 -7.79 -47.66
N ILE A 408 -18.10 -8.90 -47.09
CA ILE A 408 -18.27 -10.19 -47.80
C ILE A 408 -19.28 -10.10 -48.94
N GLU A 409 -20.41 -9.42 -48.74
CA GLU A 409 -21.44 -9.22 -49.77
C GLU A 409 -20.86 -8.49 -50.99
N SER A 410 -19.95 -7.55 -50.77
CA SER A 410 -19.29 -6.75 -51.83
C SER A 410 -18.18 -7.48 -52.60
N MET A 411 -17.71 -8.65 -52.14
CA MET A 411 -16.67 -9.42 -52.83
C MET A 411 -17.24 -10.09 -54.09
N SER A 412 -16.51 -10.00 -55.20
CA SER A 412 -16.89 -10.57 -56.50
C SER A 412 -16.97 -12.10 -56.44
N GLU A 413 -18.03 -12.66 -57.04
CA GLU A 413 -18.19 -14.10 -57.21
C GLU A 413 -17.47 -14.54 -58.48
N GLU A 414 -16.65 -15.59 -58.41
CA GLU A 414 -15.99 -16.15 -59.59
C GLU A 414 -17.01 -17.01 -60.35
N GLU A 415 -17.42 -16.58 -61.55
CA GLU A 415 -18.25 -17.38 -62.44
C GLU A 415 -17.45 -18.58 -62.98
N THR A 416 -18.09 -19.75 -62.95
CA THR A 416 -17.44 -21.03 -63.26
C THR A 416 -17.18 -21.15 -64.76
N HIS A 417 -15.96 -20.87 -65.21
CA HIS A 417 -15.45 -21.32 -66.51
C HIS A 417 -14.24 -22.25 -66.32
N PRO A 418 -14.22 -23.46 -66.91
CA PRO A 418 -13.13 -24.40 -66.72
C PRO A 418 -12.05 -24.16 -67.77
N SER A 419 -10.88 -23.64 -67.40
CA SER A 419 -9.66 -23.69 -68.23
C SER A 419 -8.39 -23.44 -67.40
N GLY A 420 -7.68 -24.53 -67.10
CA GLY A 420 -6.29 -24.76 -67.53
C GLY A 420 -5.15 -23.82 -67.10
N GLU A 421 -4.13 -24.47 -66.51
CA GLU A 421 -2.68 -24.22 -66.65
C GLU A 421 -1.93 -23.42 -65.57
N THR A 422 -1.41 -24.22 -64.63
CA THR A 422 -0.12 -24.14 -63.95
C THR A 422 0.97 -23.33 -64.68
N ARG A 423 1.59 -22.37 -63.98
CA ARG A 423 3.03 -22.07 -64.10
C ARG A 423 3.64 -21.73 -62.74
N PHE A 424 4.35 -22.72 -62.18
CA PHE A 424 5.44 -22.50 -61.24
C PHE A 424 6.66 -22.00 -62.01
N LEU A 425 7.35 -20.98 -61.52
CA LEU A 425 8.82 -20.82 -61.60
C LEU A 425 9.30 -19.90 -60.44
N PRO A 426 10.56 -20.04 -59.97
CA PRO A 426 10.93 -19.78 -58.59
C PRO A 426 11.81 -18.53 -58.36
N SER A 427 11.84 -18.13 -57.08
CA SER A 427 12.94 -17.51 -56.31
C SER A 427 13.50 -16.13 -56.71
N SER A 428 13.38 -15.18 -55.78
CA SER A 428 14.47 -14.23 -55.49
C SER A 428 14.41 -13.77 -54.02
N ALA A 429 15.47 -14.10 -53.28
CA ALA A 429 15.96 -13.57 -52.01
C ALA A 429 15.00 -12.73 -51.14
N ALA A 430 14.33 -13.37 -50.19
CA ALA A 430 13.68 -12.69 -49.08
C ALA A 430 14.72 -12.04 -48.16
N ARG A 431 14.93 -10.73 -48.32
CA ARG A 431 15.41 -9.90 -47.20
C ARG A 431 14.34 -9.98 -46.12
N SER A 432 14.69 -10.54 -44.95
CA SER A 432 13.78 -10.66 -43.81
C SER A 432 13.13 -9.31 -43.47
N GLU A 433 11.87 -9.16 -43.84
CA GLU A 433 11.09 -7.95 -43.60
C GLU A 433 10.42 -8.07 -42.22
N VAL A 434 10.62 -7.06 -41.37
CA VAL A 434 10.00 -6.97 -40.04
C VAL A 434 8.73 -6.14 -40.17
N ASN A 435 7.58 -6.80 -40.09
CA ASN A 435 6.27 -6.19 -40.37
C ASN A 435 5.80 -5.19 -39.29
N GLN A 436 6.32 -5.31 -38.06
CA GLN A 436 5.93 -4.46 -36.94
C GLN A 436 7.09 -4.20 -35.98
N TRP A 437 7.26 -2.94 -35.59
CA TRP A 437 8.28 -2.50 -34.64
C TRP A 437 7.63 -1.98 -33.35
N ASN A 438 8.09 -2.49 -32.22
CA ASN A 438 7.74 -1.99 -30.89
C ASN A 438 8.89 -1.16 -30.34
N VAL A 439 8.59 0.00 -29.75
CA VAL A 439 9.61 0.97 -29.33
C VAL A 439 9.76 0.93 -27.81
N LEU A 440 10.99 0.77 -27.32
CA LEU A 440 11.32 0.85 -25.91
C LEU A 440 12.37 1.94 -25.67
N GLN A 441 12.13 2.79 -24.68
CA GLN A 441 13.10 3.77 -24.21
C GLN A 441 13.76 3.26 -22.92
N PHE A 442 15.09 3.34 -22.86
CA PHE A 442 15.89 2.92 -21.71
C PHE A 442 16.54 4.13 -21.05
N ASN A 443 16.46 4.18 -19.72
CA ASN A 443 17.08 5.20 -18.88
C ASN A 443 18.08 4.52 -17.95
N THR A 444 19.38 4.77 -18.13
CA THR A 444 20.46 4.15 -17.35
C THR A 444 21.00 5.07 -16.24
N GLY A 445 20.54 6.32 -16.17
CA GLY A 445 20.96 7.34 -15.19
C GLY A 445 22.34 7.95 -15.46
N SER A 446 23.22 7.25 -16.19
CA SER A 446 24.59 7.69 -16.53
C SER A 446 24.78 8.08 -18.00
N THR A 447 23.88 7.66 -18.90
CA THR A 447 23.87 8.07 -20.32
C THR A 447 22.52 8.71 -20.68
N PRO A 448 22.46 9.58 -21.70
CA PRO A 448 21.19 10.09 -22.20
C PRO A 448 20.25 8.93 -22.57
N PRO A 449 18.92 9.12 -22.42
CA PRO A 449 17.95 8.11 -22.81
C PRO A 449 18.11 7.69 -24.26
N PHE A 450 18.05 6.38 -24.52
CA PHE A 450 18.14 5.83 -25.87
C PHE A 450 17.02 4.85 -26.16
N ILE A 451 16.76 4.65 -27.46
CA ILE A 451 15.64 3.87 -27.95
C ILE A 451 16.13 2.57 -28.58
N ILE A 452 15.48 1.46 -28.23
CA ILE A 452 15.60 0.19 -28.94
C ILE A 452 14.22 -0.16 -29.51
N LYS A 453 14.15 -0.32 -30.83
CA LYS A 453 12.98 -0.86 -31.51
C LYS A 453 13.16 -2.38 -31.63
N CYS A 454 12.13 -3.18 -31.37
CA CYS A 454 12.17 -4.64 -31.52
C CYS A 454 10.98 -5.16 -32.35
N GLY A 455 11.21 -6.24 -33.08
CA GLY A 455 10.23 -6.95 -33.88
C GLY A 455 10.64 -8.41 -34.09
N ALA A 456 9.90 -9.14 -34.93
CA ALA A 456 10.26 -10.49 -35.34
C ALA A 456 10.47 -10.55 -36.85
N ASN A 457 11.41 -11.35 -37.30
CA ASN A 457 11.52 -11.72 -38.72
C ASN A 457 10.58 -12.89 -39.07
N SER A 458 10.59 -13.28 -40.35
CA SER A 458 9.87 -14.44 -40.88
C SER A 458 10.22 -15.77 -40.21
N ASN A 459 11.37 -15.85 -39.51
CA ASN A 459 11.83 -17.05 -38.82
C ASN A 459 11.46 -17.05 -37.33
N SER A 460 10.64 -16.09 -36.87
CA SER A 460 10.31 -15.90 -35.45
C SER A 460 11.55 -15.66 -34.57
N GLU A 461 12.57 -14.98 -35.11
CA GLU A 461 13.73 -14.53 -34.35
C GLU A 461 13.55 -13.06 -33.95
N LEU A 462 14.03 -12.71 -32.75
CA LEU A 462 14.00 -11.34 -32.25
C LEU A 462 14.95 -10.46 -33.04
N VAL A 463 14.41 -9.47 -33.75
CA VAL A 463 15.18 -8.45 -34.47
C VAL A 463 15.06 -7.12 -33.74
N ILE A 464 16.18 -6.41 -33.63
CA ILE A 464 16.25 -5.08 -33.03
C ILE A 464 16.75 -4.04 -34.03
N LYS A 465 16.38 -2.79 -33.78
CA LYS A 465 16.86 -1.60 -34.47
C LYS A 465 17.14 -0.51 -33.44
N ALA A 466 18.38 -0.03 -33.40
CA ALA A 466 18.81 1.04 -32.50
C ALA A 466 19.95 1.84 -33.14
N ASP A 467 20.24 3.02 -32.61
CA ASP A 467 21.39 3.81 -33.06
C ASP A 467 22.69 3.04 -32.86
N ALA A 468 23.61 3.17 -33.82
CA ALA A 468 24.92 2.54 -33.76
C ALA A 468 25.69 2.92 -32.48
N ARG A 469 25.57 4.19 -32.08
CA ARG A 469 26.19 4.76 -30.88
C ARG A 469 25.18 5.56 -30.08
N VAL A 470 25.13 5.33 -28.76
CA VAL A 470 24.22 6.01 -27.83
C VAL A 470 24.65 7.46 -27.59
N GLN A 471 25.96 7.72 -27.60
CA GLN A 471 26.51 9.07 -27.37
C GLN A 471 26.49 9.95 -28.64
N GLU A 472 26.43 9.33 -29.83
CA GLU A 472 26.45 10.01 -31.13
C GLU A 472 25.36 9.43 -32.06
N PRO A 473 24.08 9.75 -31.84
CA PRO A 473 22.96 9.18 -32.61
C PRO A 473 22.94 9.57 -34.10
N LYS A 474 23.87 10.42 -34.55
CA LYS A 474 24.04 10.77 -35.97
C LYS A 474 24.66 9.63 -36.81
N GLY A 475 25.09 8.53 -36.18
CA GLY A 475 25.78 7.40 -36.82
C GLY A 475 24.90 6.40 -37.58
N GLY A 476 23.59 6.62 -37.68
CA GLY A 476 22.65 5.74 -38.36
C GLY A 476 22.15 4.58 -37.48
N GLU A 477 20.91 4.14 -37.75
CA GLU A 477 20.29 3.00 -37.05
C GLU A 477 20.81 1.67 -37.62
N ILE A 478 21.26 0.77 -36.74
CA ILE A 478 21.68 -0.59 -37.08
C ILE A 478 20.53 -1.56 -36.80
N VAL A 479 20.24 -2.45 -37.76
CA VAL A 479 19.27 -3.55 -37.61
C VAL A 479 20.01 -4.88 -37.43
N ARG A 480 19.71 -5.62 -36.36
CA ARG A 480 20.33 -6.92 -36.06
C ARG A 480 19.34 -7.92 -35.47
N THR A 481 19.49 -9.19 -35.83
CA THR A 481 18.86 -10.29 -35.12
C THR A 481 19.65 -10.58 -33.84
N LEU A 482 18.97 -10.68 -32.70
CA LEU A 482 19.59 -11.02 -31.43
C LEU A 482 19.71 -12.54 -31.29
N PRO A 483 20.90 -13.06 -30.91
CA PRO A 483 21.04 -14.49 -30.65
C PRO A 483 20.19 -14.91 -29.44
N PRO A 484 19.57 -16.10 -29.44
CA PRO A 484 18.83 -16.58 -28.27
C PRO A 484 19.76 -16.75 -27.07
N PRO A 485 19.28 -16.62 -25.82
CA PRO A 485 20.13 -16.72 -24.63
C PRO A 485 20.91 -18.04 -24.54
N SER A 486 20.34 -19.13 -25.06
CA SER A 486 20.99 -20.44 -25.13
C SER A 486 22.25 -20.47 -25.99
N ALA A 487 22.38 -19.56 -26.97
CA ALA A 487 23.58 -19.45 -27.81
C ALA A 487 24.80 -18.93 -27.03
N LEU A 488 24.61 -18.33 -25.84
CA LEU A 488 25.71 -17.87 -24.97
C LEU A 488 26.10 -18.90 -23.91
N THR A 489 25.46 -20.08 -23.92
CA THR A 489 25.78 -21.17 -22.99
C THR A 489 27.18 -21.68 -23.32
N ASP A 490 27.99 -21.94 -22.28
CA ASP A 490 29.38 -22.39 -22.39
C ASP A 490 30.40 -21.39 -22.99
N MET A 491 29.97 -20.21 -23.44
CA MET A 491 30.88 -19.14 -23.84
C MET A 491 31.55 -18.49 -22.62
N ASN A 492 32.85 -18.22 -22.76
CA ASN A 492 33.62 -17.41 -21.83
C ASN A 492 33.35 -15.90 -22.04
N TYR A 493 33.86 -15.05 -21.15
CA TYR A 493 33.55 -13.62 -21.17
C TYR A 493 34.02 -12.90 -22.44
N GLU A 494 35.17 -13.27 -22.99
CA GLU A 494 35.71 -12.65 -24.21
C GLU A 494 34.96 -13.13 -25.46
N GLU A 495 34.57 -14.40 -25.50
CA GLU A 495 33.70 -14.94 -26.57
C GLU A 495 32.33 -14.25 -26.60
N ILE A 496 31.74 -13.97 -25.43
CA ILE A 496 30.47 -13.23 -25.34
C ILE A 496 30.64 -11.79 -25.84
N LYS A 497 31.75 -11.12 -25.53
CA LYS A 497 32.02 -9.77 -26.07
C LYS A 497 32.15 -9.80 -27.59
N GLN A 498 32.91 -10.76 -28.12
CA GLN A 498 33.08 -10.91 -29.57
C GLN A 498 31.74 -11.16 -30.27
N ALA A 499 30.85 -11.94 -29.67
CA ALA A 499 29.49 -12.14 -30.16
C ALA A 499 28.66 -10.84 -30.15
N PHE A 500 28.95 -9.91 -29.23
CA PHE A 500 28.24 -8.63 -29.09
C PHE A 500 28.81 -7.50 -29.95
N ASP A 501 30.01 -7.65 -30.53
CA ASP A 501 30.65 -6.62 -31.36
C ASP A 501 29.79 -6.18 -32.57
N GLN A 502 28.90 -7.06 -33.04
CA GLN A 502 28.00 -6.78 -34.16
C GLN A 502 26.68 -6.13 -33.75
N LEU A 503 26.41 -6.02 -32.44
CA LEU A 503 25.17 -5.48 -31.88
C LEU A 503 25.27 -3.95 -31.66
N PRO A 504 24.14 -3.23 -31.65
CA PRO A 504 24.13 -1.80 -31.30
C PRO A 504 24.68 -1.55 -29.90
N GLU A 505 25.40 -0.44 -29.68
CA GLU A 505 26.02 -0.08 -28.40
C GLU A 505 25.01 -0.10 -27.23
N ALA A 506 23.77 0.32 -27.50
CA ALA A 506 22.64 0.28 -26.58
C ALA A 506 22.41 -1.10 -25.93
N VAL A 507 22.55 -2.18 -26.71
CA VAL A 507 22.38 -3.55 -26.22
C VAL A 507 23.56 -3.96 -25.35
N CYS A 508 24.78 -3.65 -25.81
CA CYS A 508 26.00 -3.96 -25.08
C CYS A 508 26.01 -3.27 -23.71
N LEU A 509 25.59 -2.00 -23.63
CA LEU A 509 25.48 -1.25 -22.38
C LEU A 509 24.50 -1.88 -21.38
N LEU A 510 23.38 -2.43 -21.85
CA LEU A 510 22.38 -3.06 -21.00
C LEU A 510 22.75 -4.49 -20.60
N ALA A 511 23.45 -5.21 -21.47
CA ALA A 511 23.74 -6.64 -21.31
C ALA A 511 25.09 -6.92 -20.63
N LEU A 512 26.14 -6.16 -20.90
CA LEU A 512 27.49 -6.46 -20.38
C LEU A 512 27.58 -6.25 -18.86
N ALA A 513 28.23 -7.19 -18.17
CA ALA A 513 28.56 -7.15 -16.75
C ALA A 513 30.06 -7.41 -16.53
N ARG A 514 30.51 -7.47 -15.28
CA ARG A 514 31.91 -7.76 -14.94
C ARG A 514 32.31 -9.24 -15.10
N THR A 515 31.33 -10.13 -15.27
CA THR A 515 31.53 -11.58 -15.36
C THR A 515 30.68 -12.17 -16.49
N ALA A 516 31.11 -13.30 -17.06
CA ALA A 516 30.35 -14.01 -18.12
C ALA A 516 28.93 -14.38 -17.65
N GLU A 517 28.80 -14.90 -16.43
CA GLU A 517 27.51 -15.27 -15.85
C GLU A 517 26.60 -14.04 -15.62
N GLY A 518 27.17 -12.94 -15.12
CA GLY A 518 26.45 -11.68 -14.97
C GLY A 518 25.95 -11.14 -16.31
N THR A 519 26.77 -11.25 -17.36
CA THR A 519 26.40 -10.85 -18.72
C THR A 519 25.29 -11.75 -19.27
N ARG A 520 25.38 -13.08 -19.11
CA ARG A 520 24.32 -14.02 -19.52
C ARG A 520 22.99 -13.72 -18.82
N ALA A 521 23.02 -13.46 -17.51
CA ALA A 521 21.82 -13.14 -16.74
C ALA A 521 21.16 -11.82 -17.21
N ARG A 522 21.96 -10.77 -17.40
CA ARG A 522 21.49 -9.47 -17.92
C ARG A 522 20.97 -9.57 -19.34
N TYR A 523 21.71 -10.25 -20.22
CA TYR A 523 21.31 -10.48 -21.61
C TYR A 523 20.01 -11.28 -21.69
N SER A 524 19.88 -12.37 -20.93
CA SER A 524 18.66 -13.18 -20.92
C SER A 524 17.45 -12.37 -20.46
N ARG A 525 17.61 -11.50 -19.45
CA ARG A 525 16.56 -10.58 -19.00
C ARG A 525 16.21 -9.53 -20.06
N LEU A 526 17.21 -8.94 -20.72
CA LEU A 526 17.01 -7.97 -21.80
C LEU A 526 16.28 -8.61 -22.99
N TYR A 527 16.75 -9.78 -23.43
CA TYR A 527 16.16 -10.56 -24.50
C TYR A 527 14.68 -10.85 -24.21
N ARG A 528 14.36 -11.35 -23.00
CA ARG A 528 12.97 -11.57 -22.58
C ARG A 528 12.15 -10.29 -22.57
N THR A 529 12.70 -9.20 -22.04
CA THR A 529 12.01 -7.90 -22.00
C THR A 529 11.64 -7.42 -23.40
N LEU A 530 12.54 -7.55 -24.36
CA LEU A 530 12.32 -7.17 -25.75
C LEU A 530 11.37 -8.14 -26.46
N ALA A 531 11.55 -9.45 -26.30
CA ALA A 531 10.74 -10.48 -26.93
C ALA A 531 9.27 -10.47 -26.46
N MET A 532 9.00 -10.25 -25.17
CA MET A 532 7.62 -10.12 -24.65
C MET A 532 6.84 -8.96 -25.29
N LYS A 533 7.54 -7.92 -25.77
CA LYS A 533 6.92 -6.80 -26.47
C LYS A 533 6.58 -7.13 -27.92
N VAL A 534 7.08 -8.22 -28.48
CA VAL A 534 6.78 -8.67 -29.84
C VAL A 534 5.70 -9.75 -29.80
N PRO A 535 4.46 -9.48 -30.28
CA PRO A 535 3.33 -10.41 -30.13
C PRO A 535 3.60 -11.82 -30.67
N SER A 536 4.29 -11.94 -31.80
CA SER A 536 4.60 -13.22 -32.44
C SER A 536 5.66 -14.07 -31.71
N LEU A 537 6.35 -13.51 -30.72
CA LEU A 537 7.37 -14.22 -29.94
C LEU A 537 6.90 -14.60 -28.52
N ARG A 538 5.68 -14.20 -28.14
CA ARG A 538 5.19 -14.37 -26.76
C ARG A 538 5.13 -15.83 -26.32
N ASP A 539 4.63 -16.71 -27.17
CA ASP A 539 4.49 -18.13 -26.84
C ASP A 539 5.86 -18.83 -26.70
N SER A 540 6.83 -18.46 -27.55
CA SER A 540 8.21 -18.96 -27.45
C SER A 540 8.95 -18.47 -26.20
N VAL A 541 8.61 -17.27 -25.70
CA VAL A 541 9.16 -16.76 -24.43
C VAL A 541 8.62 -17.54 -23.23
N VAL A 542 7.37 -17.99 -23.26
CA VAL A 542 6.77 -18.82 -22.20
C VAL A 542 7.42 -20.21 -22.14
N GLU A 543 7.87 -20.76 -23.27
CA GLU A 543 8.67 -22.00 -23.27
C GLU A 543 10.07 -21.81 -22.69
N LEU A 544 10.71 -20.67 -22.94
CA LEU A 544 11.98 -20.28 -22.31
C LEU A 544 11.87 -20.12 -20.78
N GLU A 545 10.67 -19.86 -20.23
CA GLU A 545 10.42 -19.80 -18.78
C GLU A 545 10.32 -21.17 -18.10
N LYS A 546 10.02 -22.25 -18.85
CA LYS A 546 9.91 -23.62 -18.32
C LYS A 546 11.25 -24.37 -18.23
N GLY A 547 12.30 -23.82 -18.83
CA GLY A 547 13.64 -24.43 -18.91
C GLY A 547 14.69 -23.85 -17.96
N VAL A 548 14.27 -23.14 -16.90
CA VAL A 548 15.16 -22.63 -15.83
C VAL A 548 14.99 -23.44 -14.56
#